data_AF-A0A9E5WK14-F1
#
_entry.id   AF-A0A9E5WK14-F1
#
_cell.length_a   1.000
_cell.length_b   1.000
_cell.length_c   1.000
_cell.angle_alpha   90.00
_cell.angle_beta   90.00
_cell.angle_gamma   90.00
#
_symmetry.space_group_name_H-M   'P 1'
#
loop_
_entity.id
_entity.type
_entity.pdbx_description
1 polymer ?
#
loop_
_entity_poly.entity_id
_entity_poly.type
_entity_poly.pdbx_seq_one_letter_code
_entity_poly.pdbx_strand_id
1 'polypeptide(L)'
;MKRKELSPQSASLLEAARQIGKASAVDAVVLLAEAPYDFAAIRRSFRKMRLVVASGRPDVQEAVKEDGIDLVPLLEEPETRQSQLTQALVEAIADELLQSGDRVVVLYAGFERDILDSLSVIHLGEHLTRLTARDLQRLETQVPLETLRTVVDLAVEIGREGREGKPVGTMFVVGDHRKVLQMSHEAVHDNFKGYGRKERLLRNPRVKESIKEIAQLDGAFIISAD
;
A
#
# COMPACT_ATOMS: atom_id res chain seq x y z
N MET A 1 -31.52 9.87 1.67
CA MET A 1 -31.63 8.49 2.25
C MET A 1 -31.80 8.51 3.78
N LYS A 2 -32.32 7.47 4.45
CA LYS A 2 -32.43 7.42 5.93
C LYS A 2 -31.04 7.25 6.54
N ARG A 3 -30.56 8.26 7.29
CA ARG A 3 -29.26 8.21 7.97
C ARG A 3 -29.36 7.46 9.29
N LYS A 4 -28.32 6.69 9.65
CA LYS A 4 -28.20 6.01 10.95
C LYS A 4 -27.61 6.98 11.96
N GLU A 5 -28.22 7.08 13.14
CA GLU A 5 -27.64 7.84 14.25
C GLU A 5 -26.42 7.12 14.82
N LEU A 6 -25.43 7.89 15.25
CA LEU A 6 -24.26 7.36 15.94
C LEU A 6 -24.66 6.88 17.33
N SER A 7 -24.22 5.70 17.72
CA SER A 7 -24.36 5.25 19.10
C SER A 7 -23.47 6.10 20.02
N PRO A 8 -23.78 6.18 21.34
CA PRO A 8 -22.92 6.88 22.30
C PRO A 8 -21.47 6.38 22.31
N GLN A 9 -21.27 5.07 22.08
CA GLN A 9 -19.95 4.46 21.96
C GLN A 9 -19.23 4.94 20.70
N SER A 10 -19.87 4.90 19.54
CA SER A 10 -19.27 5.37 18.29
C SER A 10 -18.95 6.87 18.33
N ALA A 11 -19.80 7.68 18.97
CA ALA A 11 -19.52 9.09 19.21
C ALA A 11 -18.28 9.30 20.10
N SER A 12 -18.14 8.51 21.17
CA SER A 12 -16.95 8.52 22.04
C SER A 12 -15.69 8.11 21.29
N LEU A 13 -15.78 7.10 20.41
CA LEU A 13 -14.65 6.67 19.57
C LEU A 13 -14.22 7.76 18.57
N LEU A 14 -15.17 8.45 17.95
CA LEU A 14 -14.90 9.59 17.06
C LEU A 14 -14.21 10.73 17.81
N GLU A 15 -14.61 11.00 19.05
CA GLU A 15 -13.93 11.97 19.89
C GLU A 15 -12.50 11.54 20.24
N ALA A 16 -12.30 10.26 20.60
CA ALA A 16 -10.97 9.71 20.86
C ALA A 16 -10.07 9.81 19.61
N ALA A 17 -10.59 9.47 18.43
CA ALA A 17 -9.88 9.65 17.15
C ALA A 17 -9.46 11.09 16.91
N ARG A 18 -10.33 12.05 17.22
CA ARG A 18 -10.02 13.46 17.10
C ARG A 18 -8.91 13.90 18.07
N GLN A 19 -8.91 13.38 19.29
CA GLN A 19 -7.87 13.69 20.28
C GLN A 19 -6.52 13.08 19.87
N ILE A 20 -6.52 11.81 19.47
CA ILE A 20 -5.33 11.10 18.98
C ILE A 20 -4.78 11.77 17.73
N GLY A 21 -5.65 12.17 16.80
CA GLY A 21 -5.28 12.86 15.56
C GLY A 21 -4.51 14.16 15.82
N LYS A 22 -4.94 14.92 16.84
CA LYS A 22 -4.24 16.13 17.27
C LYS A 22 -2.90 15.85 17.97
N ALA A 23 -2.86 14.84 18.84
CA ALA A 23 -1.67 14.51 19.61
C ALA A 23 -0.56 13.89 18.75
N SER A 24 -0.95 13.13 17.73
CA SER A 24 -0.04 12.31 16.92
C SER A 24 0.31 12.92 15.56
N ALA A 25 -0.11 14.18 15.30
CA ALA A 25 0.05 14.89 14.03
C ALA A 25 -0.39 14.06 12.82
N VAL A 26 -1.65 13.62 12.84
CA VAL A 26 -2.25 12.75 11.83
C VAL A 26 -2.75 13.59 10.66
N ASP A 27 -2.48 13.13 9.45
CA ASP A 27 -2.80 13.83 8.20
C ASP A 27 -4.28 13.65 7.81
N ALA A 28 -4.83 12.46 8.04
CA ALA A 28 -6.22 12.14 7.73
C ALA A 28 -6.86 11.13 8.69
N VAL A 29 -8.19 11.19 8.76
CA VAL A 29 -9.02 10.19 9.41
C VAL A 29 -9.68 9.35 8.33
N VAL A 30 -9.54 8.03 8.43
CA VAL A 30 -10.19 7.06 7.55
C VAL A 30 -11.30 6.36 8.32
N LEU A 31 -12.50 6.31 7.76
CA LEU A 31 -13.64 5.62 8.35
C LEU A 31 -14.08 4.49 7.43
N LEU A 32 -13.94 3.25 7.89
CA LEU A 32 -14.54 2.09 7.24
C LEU A 32 -16.00 2.00 7.69
N ALA A 33 -16.91 2.49 6.86
CA ALA A 33 -18.31 2.68 7.21
C ALA A 33 -19.18 1.50 6.74
N GLU A 34 -19.97 0.98 7.65
CA GLU A 34 -20.90 -0.15 7.43
C GLU A 34 -22.37 0.29 7.45
N ALA A 35 -22.61 1.57 7.75
CA ALA A 35 -23.93 2.17 7.77
C ALA A 35 -23.88 3.62 7.28
N PRO A 36 -24.98 4.14 6.72
CA PRO A 36 -25.02 5.49 6.18
C PRO A 36 -25.24 6.51 7.29
N TYR A 37 -24.16 6.96 7.91
CA TYR A 37 -24.19 8.02 8.93
C TYR A 37 -24.39 9.41 8.30
N ASP A 38 -24.51 10.44 9.13
CA ASP A 38 -24.32 11.84 8.71
C ASP A 38 -22.80 12.12 8.65
N PHE A 39 -22.19 11.86 7.49
CA PHE A 39 -20.75 12.02 7.30
C PHE A 39 -20.34 13.49 7.29
N ALA A 40 -21.24 14.39 6.90
CA ALA A 40 -21.02 15.83 7.01
C ALA A 40 -20.89 16.29 8.47
N ALA A 41 -21.69 15.75 9.40
CA ALA A 41 -21.56 16.00 10.83
C ALA A 41 -20.27 15.41 11.40
N ILE A 42 -19.92 14.18 10.99
CA ILE A 42 -18.66 13.54 11.37
C ILE A 42 -17.46 14.39 10.89
N ARG A 43 -17.47 14.84 9.63
CA ARG A 43 -16.45 15.73 9.06
C ARG A 43 -16.27 17.01 9.89
N ARG A 44 -17.37 17.65 10.29
CA ARG A 44 -17.36 18.86 11.13
C ARG A 44 -16.68 18.62 12.49
N SER A 45 -16.83 17.43 13.07
CA SER A 45 -16.19 17.08 14.35
C SER A 45 -14.66 17.04 14.27
N PHE A 46 -14.11 16.69 13.10
CA PHE A 46 -12.66 16.58 12.87
C PHE A 46 -11.99 17.92 12.47
N ARG A 47 -12.75 19.00 12.33
CA ARG A 47 -12.28 20.37 12.00
C ARG A 47 -11.36 20.39 10.77
N LYS A 48 -10.04 20.47 10.96
CA LYS A 48 -9.05 20.61 9.88
C LYS A 48 -8.58 19.28 9.31
N MET A 49 -8.64 18.18 10.05
CA MET A 49 -8.15 16.87 9.60
C MET A 49 -9.06 16.33 8.51
N ARG A 50 -8.53 15.88 7.35
CA ARG A 50 -9.33 15.30 6.26
C ARG A 50 -10.09 14.06 6.74
N LEU A 51 -11.30 13.85 6.22
CA LEU A 51 -12.06 12.61 6.46
C LEU A 51 -12.21 11.89 5.11
N VAL A 52 -11.74 10.66 5.06
CA VAL A 52 -11.93 9.73 3.94
C VAL A 52 -12.83 8.60 4.43
N VAL A 53 -13.90 8.30 3.69
CA VAL A 53 -14.80 7.19 4.02
C VAL A 53 -14.59 6.07 3.02
N ALA A 54 -14.39 4.85 3.51
CA ALA A 54 -14.34 3.65 2.69
C ALA A 54 -15.55 2.78 2.98
N SER A 55 -16.21 2.24 1.94
CA SER A 55 -17.30 1.29 2.12
C SER A 55 -17.55 0.46 0.88
N GLY A 56 -17.97 -0.80 1.07
CA GLY A 56 -18.47 -1.64 -0.01
C GLY A 56 -19.98 -1.59 -0.21
N ARG A 57 -20.70 -0.92 0.69
CA ARG A 57 -22.16 -0.89 0.62
C ARG A 57 -22.66 0.28 -0.25
N PRO A 58 -23.54 0.02 -1.24
CA PRO A 58 -24.04 1.08 -2.12
C PRO A 58 -24.78 2.21 -1.41
N ASP A 59 -25.58 1.89 -0.39
CA ASP A 59 -26.32 2.87 0.42
C ASP A 59 -25.36 3.83 1.15
N VAL A 60 -24.29 3.28 1.75
CA VAL A 60 -23.24 4.07 2.38
C VAL A 60 -22.51 4.95 1.36
N GLN A 61 -22.12 4.40 0.21
CA GLN A 61 -21.43 5.15 -0.83
C GLN A 61 -22.26 6.33 -1.35
N GLU A 62 -23.56 6.15 -1.54
CA GLU A 62 -24.48 7.22 -1.93
C GLU A 62 -24.56 8.32 -0.86
N ALA A 63 -24.69 7.94 0.42
CA ALA A 63 -24.68 8.87 1.54
C ALA A 63 -23.39 9.70 1.64
N VAL A 64 -22.22 9.09 1.40
CA VAL A 64 -20.92 9.80 1.42
C VAL A 64 -20.84 10.82 0.28
N LYS A 65 -21.31 10.45 -0.92
CA LYS A 65 -21.36 11.35 -2.09
C LYS A 65 -22.33 12.52 -1.87
N GLU A 66 -23.53 12.24 -1.34
CA GLU A 66 -24.51 13.28 -0.97
C GLU A 66 -23.90 14.29 0.02
N ASP A 67 -23.08 13.83 0.96
CA ASP A 67 -22.46 14.66 1.98
C ASP A 67 -21.20 15.40 1.50
N GLY A 68 -20.76 15.16 0.25
CA GLY A 68 -19.57 15.79 -0.34
C GLY A 68 -18.26 15.40 0.36
N ILE A 69 -18.17 14.15 0.85
CA ILE A 69 -16.99 13.62 1.53
C ILE A 69 -16.18 12.75 0.56
N ASP A 70 -14.86 12.71 0.74
CA ASP A 70 -13.97 11.84 -0.02
C ASP A 70 -14.35 10.36 0.18
N LEU A 71 -14.62 9.65 -0.91
CA LEU A 71 -15.09 8.28 -0.90
C LEU A 71 -14.09 7.35 -1.55
N VAL A 72 -13.80 6.23 -0.88
CA VAL A 72 -13.11 5.06 -1.42
C VAL A 72 -14.12 3.91 -1.58
N PRO A 73 -14.56 3.59 -2.80
CA PRO A 73 -15.48 2.48 -3.03
C PRO A 73 -14.74 1.14 -2.92
N LEU A 74 -15.27 0.21 -2.12
CA LEU A 74 -14.76 -1.16 -2.03
C LEU A 74 -15.65 -2.09 -2.84
N LEU A 75 -15.16 -2.57 -3.99
CA LEU A 75 -15.97 -3.38 -4.92
C LEU A 75 -16.15 -4.83 -4.46
N GLU A 76 -15.21 -5.34 -3.68
CA GLU A 76 -15.24 -6.66 -3.07
C GLU A 76 -15.04 -6.48 -1.57
N GLU A 77 -15.78 -7.24 -0.75
CA GLU A 77 -15.51 -7.33 0.68
C GLU A 77 -14.52 -8.46 0.94
N PRO A 78 -13.28 -8.16 1.36
CA PRO A 78 -12.34 -9.20 1.73
C PRO A 78 -12.86 -10.03 2.90
N GLU A 79 -12.41 -11.27 3.01
CA GLU A 79 -12.85 -12.19 4.07
C GLU A 79 -12.54 -11.66 5.48
N THR A 80 -11.52 -10.81 5.63
CA THR A 80 -11.09 -10.26 6.93
C THR A 80 -11.08 -8.74 6.93
N ARG A 81 -11.34 -8.16 8.12
CA ARG A 81 -11.28 -6.70 8.33
C ARG A 81 -9.91 -6.11 8.07
N GLN A 82 -8.86 -6.83 8.41
CA GLN A 82 -7.49 -6.38 8.13
C GLN A 82 -7.23 -6.26 6.63
N SER A 83 -7.68 -7.23 5.83
CA SER A 83 -7.57 -7.16 4.36
C SER A 83 -8.40 -5.99 3.80
N GLN A 84 -9.61 -5.77 4.32
CA GLN A 84 -10.46 -4.66 3.91
C GLN A 84 -9.85 -3.29 4.24
N LEU A 85 -9.28 -3.13 5.43
CA LEU A 85 -8.55 -1.92 5.82
C LEU A 85 -7.35 -1.68 4.90
N THR A 86 -6.56 -2.73 4.63
CA THR A 86 -5.41 -2.64 3.73
C THR A 86 -5.85 -2.18 2.35
N GLN A 87 -6.88 -2.81 1.78
CA GLN A 87 -7.44 -2.42 0.48
C GLN A 87 -7.93 -0.96 0.50
N ALA A 88 -8.70 -0.56 1.50
CA ALA A 88 -9.19 0.81 1.62
C ALA A 88 -8.06 1.85 1.63
N LEU A 89 -6.97 1.59 2.35
CA LEU A 89 -5.82 2.49 2.40
C LEU A 89 -5.06 2.55 1.06
N VAL A 90 -4.91 1.41 0.39
CA VAL A 90 -4.26 1.34 -0.93
C VAL A 90 -5.06 2.10 -1.98
N GLU A 91 -6.37 1.88 -2.02
CA GLU A 91 -7.28 2.59 -2.92
C GLU A 91 -7.31 4.10 -2.62
N ALA A 92 -7.29 4.49 -1.33
CA ALA A 92 -7.22 5.88 -0.94
C ALA A 92 -5.94 6.57 -1.43
N ILE A 93 -4.79 5.88 -1.43
CA ILE A 93 -3.55 6.39 -2.01
C ILE A 93 -3.68 6.47 -3.54
N ALA A 94 -4.24 5.43 -4.14
CA ALA A 94 -4.44 5.37 -5.58
C ALA A 94 -5.29 6.55 -6.07
N ASP A 95 -6.35 6.91 -5.35
CA ASP A 95 -7.24 8.01 -5.67
C ASP A 95 -6.72 9.38 -5.20
N GLU A 96 -5.46 9.47 -4.78
CA GLU A 96 -4.80 10.70 -4.29
C GLU A 96 -5.51 11.33 -3.06
N LEU A 97 -6.27 10.52 -2.33
CA LEU A 97 -6.93 10.92 -1.09
C LEU A 97 -5.97 10.90 0.09
N LEU A 98 -4.96 10.01 0.03
CA LEU A 98 -3.86 9.84 1.00
C LEU A 98 -2.51 9.77 0.26
N GLN A 99 -1.42 9.99 0.98
CA GLN A 99 -0.05 9.79 0.47
C GLN A 99 0.64 8.63 1.20
N SER A 100 1.60 7.97 0.54
CA SER A 100 2.32 6.83 1.12
C SER A 100 3.07 7.17 2.42
N GLY A 101 3.36 8.44 2.70
CA GLY A 101 4.01 8.88 3.93
C GLY A 101 3.04 9.27 5.05
N ASP A 102 1.73 9.29 4.80
CA ASP A 102 0.76 9.82 5.75
C ASP A 102 0.68 8.98 7.02
N ARG A 103 0.42 9.65 8.13
CA ARG A 103 -0.08 9.02 9.34
C ARG A 103 -1.58 9.20 9.40
N VAL A 104 -2.31 8.09 9.52
CA VAL A 104 -3.78 8.09 9.54
C VAL A 104 -4.34 7.46 10.80
N VAL A 105 -5.50 7.96 11.24
CA VAL A 105 -6.34 7.29 12.24
C VAL A 105 -7.47 6.60 11.51
N VAL A 106 -7.59 5.29 11.72
CA VAL A 106 -8.61 4.47 11.08
C VAL A 106 -9.64 4.02 12.10
N LEU A 107 -10.91 4.24 11.80
CA LEU A 107 -12.07 3.83 12.58
C LEU A 107 -12.83 2.76 11.82
N TYR A 108 -13.17 1.67 12.49
CA TYR A 108 -13.85 0.54 11.86
C TYR A 108 -14.59 -0.33 12.88
N ALA A 109 -15.43 -1.22 12.35
CA ALA A 109 -16.05 -2.31 13.08
C ALA A 109 -15.12 -3.53 13.08
N GLY A 110 -14.43 -3.77 14.19
CA GLY A 110 -13.48 -4.87 14.35
C GLY A 110 -14.13 -6.21 14.60
N PHE A 111 -15.24 -6.23 15.35
CA PHE A 111 -15.97 -7.45 15.69
C PHE A 111 -17.36 -7.48 15.06
N GLU A 112 -18.22 -6.51 15.39
CA GLU A 112 -19.60 -6.45 14.91
C GLU A 112 -19.75 -5.39 13.83
N ARG A 113 -20.13 -5.81 12.61
CA ARG A 113 -20.12 -4.95 11.41
C ARG A 113 -20.85 -3.60 11.61
N ASP A 114 -21.92 -3.57 12.39
CA ASP A 114 -22.75 -2.37 12.51
C ASP A 114 -22.35 -1.38 13.61
N ILE A 115 -21.28 -1.70 14.36
CA ILE A 115 -20.82 -0.93 15.52
C ILE A 115 -19.36 -0.53 15.32
N LEU A 116 -19.11 0.78 15.28
CA LEU A 116 -17.73 1.29 15.37
C LEU A 116 -17.22 1.05 16.79
N ASP A 117 -16.30 0.09 16.93
CA ASP A 117 -15.72 -0.37 18.19
C ASP A 117 -14.18 -0.27 18.21
N SER A 118 -13.56 -0.07 17.05
CA SER A 118 -12.11 -0.18 16.88
C SER A 118 -11.49 1.09 16.29
N LEU A 119 -10.30 1.42 16.79
CA LEU A 119 -9.49 2.55 16.35
C LEU A 119 -8.03 2.10 16.20
N SER A 120 -7.40 2.45 15.08
CA SER A 120 -5.97 2.20 14.84
C SER A 120 -5.26 3.47 14.37
N VAL A 121 -3.99 3.63 14.76
CA VAL A 121 -3.11 4.68 14.23
C VAL A 121 -2.09 3.99 13.34
N ILE A 122 -2.05 4.35 12.06
CA ILE A 122 -1.24 3.66 11.06
C ILE A 122 -0.34 4.69 10.36
N HIS A 123 0.96 4.38 10.28
CA HIS A 123 1.88 5.07 9.39
C HIS A 123 1.91 4.33 8.06
N LEU A 124 1.43 4.97 7.00
CA LEU A 124 1.28 4.32 5.70
C LEU A 124 2.64 3.91 5.12
N GLY A 125 3.71 4.64 5.43
CA GLY A 125 5.06 4.34 4.94
C GLY A 125 5.65 3.04 5.51
N GLU A 126 5.27 2.68 6.75
CA GLU A 126 5.76 1.48 7.43
C GLU A 126 4.95 0.23 7.08
N HIS A 127 3.67 0.41 6.72
CA HIS A 127 2.72 -0.70 6.53
C HIS A 127 2.41 -0.99 5.05
N LEU A 128 2.57 -0.01 4.15
CA LEU A 128 2.29 -0.13 2.73
C LEU A 128 3.54 -0.12 1.86
N THR A 129 4.72 -0.32 2.45
CA THR A 129 6.03 -0.37 1.75
C THR A 129 6.16 -1.51 0.75
N ARG A 130 5.15 -2.38 0.63
CA ARG A 130 4.99 -3.26 -0.53
C ARG A 130 4.29 -2.44 -1.61
N LEU A 131 5.04 -1.94 -2.59
CA LEU A 131 4.45 -1.37 -3.81
C LEU A 131 3.31 -2.28 -4.25
N THR A 132 2.10 -1.74 -4.26
CA THR A 132 0.95 -2.58 -4.56
C THR A 132 0.99 -2.92 -6.04
N ALA A 133 0.37 -4.05 -6.41
CA ALA A 133 0.25 -4.42 -7.81
C ALA A 133 -0.37 -3.30 -8.67
N ARG A 134 -1.19 -2.41 -8.06
CA ARG A 134 -1.78 -1.24 -8.72
C ARG A 134 -0.77 -0.11 -8.95
N ASP A 135 0.14 0.16 -8.01
CA ASP A 135 1.21 1.15 -8.20
C ASP A 135 2.11 0.76 -9.37
N LEU A 136 2.39 -0.54 -9.49
CA LEU A 136 3.16 -1.10 -10.60
C LEU A 136 2.38 -1.10 -11.93
N GLN A 137 1.06 -1.29 -11.92
CA GLN A 137 0.21 -1.20 -13.11
C GLN A 137 0.13 0.23 -13.68
N ARG A 138 0.32 1.26 -12.85
CA ARG A 138 0.34 2.67 -13.27
C ARG A 138 1.62 3.08 -13.99
N LEU A 139 2.68 2.28 -13.91
CA LEU A 139 3.87 2.49 -14.71
C LEU A 139 3.50 2.27 -16.18
N GLU A 140 3.65 3.29 -17.02
CA GLU A 140 3.48 3.18 -18.48
C GLU A 140 4.64 2.38 -19.09
N THR A 141 4.69 1.09 -18.78
CA THR A 141 5.78 0.19 -19.16
C THR A 141 5.26 -1.05 -19.87
N GLN A 142 6.09 -1.60 -20.77
CA GLN A 142 5.81 -2.86 -21.45
C GLN A 142 6.23 -4.08 -20.62
N VAL A 143 6.79 -3.87 -19.43
CA VAL A 143 7.21 -4.96 -18.54
C VAL A 143 5.99 -5.59 -17.88
N PRO A 144 5.84 -6.94 -17.92
CA PRO A 144 4.81 -7.65 -17.20
C PRO A 144 4.80 -7.32 -15.70
N LEU A 145 3.59 -7.16 -15.16
CA LEU A 145 3.38 -6.85 -13.75
C LEU A 145 4.01 -7.87 -12.80
N GLU A 146 3.97 -9.16 -13.15
CA GLU A 146 4.58 -10.23 -12.36
C GLU A 146 6.10 -10.03 -12.23
N THR A 147 6.77 -9.65 -13.31
CA THR A 147 8.21 -9.37 -13.33
C THR A 147 8.54 -8.15 -12.47
N LEU A 148 7.81 -7.06 -12.63
CA LEU A 148 7.99 -5.84 -11.81
C LEU A 148 7.82 -6.14 -10.33
N ARG A 149 6.76 -6.86 -9.97
CA ARG A 149 6.49 -7.24 -8.58
C ARG A 149 7.63 -8.10 -8.03
N THR A 150 8.08 -9.09 -8.79
CA THR A 150 9.17 -9.98 -8.38
C THR A 150 10.47 -9.22 -8.13
N VAL A 151 10.80 -8.25 -8.98
CA VAL A 151 12.00 -7.40 -8.81
C VAL A 151 11.88 -6.49 -7.60
N VAL A 152 10.72 -5.85 -7.41
CA VAL A 152 10.48 -4.99 -6.26
C VAL A 152 10.54 -5.77 -4.95
N ASP A 153 9.86 -6.91 -4.88
CA ASP A 153 9.87 -7.75 -3.68
C ASP A 153 11.31 -8.15 -3.33
N LEU A 154 12.12 -8.51 -4.35
CA LEU A 154 13.55 -8.81 -4.16
C LEU A 154 14.35 -7.58 -3.69
N ALA A 155 14.09 -6.39 -4.24
CA ALA A 155 14.76 -5.16 -3.81
C ALA A 155 14.44 -4.82 -2.35
N VAL A 156 13.19 -5.00 -1.92
CA VAL A 156 12.76 -4.83 -0.53
C VAL A 156 13.40 -5.88 0.37
N GLU A 157 13.46 -7.15 -0.06
CA GLU A 157 14.18 -8.21 0.67
C GLU A 157 15.65 -7.83 0.88
N ILE A 158 16.36 -7.41 -0.18
CA ILE A 158 17.77 -6.97 -0.11
C ILE A 158 17.93 -5.79 0.85
N GLY A 159 17.08 -4.76 0.74
CA GLY A 159 17.16 -3.57 1.59
C GLY A 159 16.85 -3.86 3.06
N ARG A 160 15.92 -4.79 3.35
CA ARG A 160 15.48 -5.13 4.71
C ARG A 160 16.40 -6.13 5.40
N GLU A 161 16.76 -7.20 4.71
CA GLU A 161 17.61 -8.28 5.26
C GLU A 161 19.07 -7.86 5.25
N GLY A 162 19.46 -7.08 4.23
CA GLY A 162 20.84 -6.70 4.02
C GLY A 162 21.74 -7.92 3.88
N ARG A 163 23.01 -7.75 4.23
CA ARG A 163 23.95 -8.86 4.41
C ARG A 163 24.58 -8.78 5.79
N GLU A 164 24.56 -9.89 6.52
CA GLU A 164 25.16 -9.96 7.88
C GLU A 164 24.61 -8.86 8.81
N GLY A 165 23.35 -8.46 8.59
CA GLY A 165 22.68 -7.39 9.36
C GLY A 165 23.02 -5.96 8.92
N LYS A 166 23.83 -5.75 7.87
CA LYS A 166 24.09 -4.44 7.30
C LYS A 166 23.16 -4.16 6.11
N PRO A 167 22.47 -3.01 6.07
CA PRO A 167 21.66 -2.62 4.91
C PRO A 167 22.54 -2.56 3.65
N VAL A 168 22.06 -3.20 2.58
CA VAL A 168 22.70 -3.17 1.26
C VAL A 168 21.68 -2.63 0.27
N GLY A 169 22.13 -1.74 -0.61
CA GLY A 169 21.34 -1.26 -1.75
C GLY A 169 21.87 -1.84 -3.04
N THR A 170 21.02 -2.00 -4.05
CA THR A 170 21.45 -2.38 -5.39
C THR A 170 20.55 -1.76 -6.46
N MET A 171 21.05 -1.65 -7.68
CA MET A 171 20.30 -1.12 -8.81
C MET A 171 19.71 -2.27 -9.63
N PHE A 172 18.42 -2.16 -9.96
CA PHE A 172 17.77 -3.03 -10.93
C PHE A 172 17.38 -2.22 -12.16
N VAL A 173 17.68 -2.77 -13.34
CA VAL A 173 17.21 -2.24 -14.63
C VAL A 173 16.33 -3.31 -15.26
N VAL A 174 15.06 -3.00 -15.49
CA VAL A 174 14.06 -3.98 -15.94
C VAL A 174 13.48 -3.57 -17.29
N GLY A 175 13.44 -4.51 -18.25
CA GLY A 175 12.80 -4.31 -19.55
C GLY A 175 13.74 -4.51 -20.73
N ASP A 176 14.15 -3.43 -21.38
CA ASP A 176 14.99 -3.44 -22.60
C ASP A 176 16.46 -3.81 -22.30
N HIS A 177 16.63 -5.01 -21.76
CA HIS A 177 17.92 -5.57 -21.34
C HIS A 177 18.95 -5.58 -22.46
N ARG A 178 18.54 -5.77 -23.73
CA ARG A 178 19.46 -5.82 -24.86
C ARG A 178 20.12 -4.47 -25.11
N LYS A 179 19.32 -3.40 -25.13
CA LYS A 179 19.83 -2.04 -25.32
C LYS A 179 20.72 -1.63 -24.15
N VAL A 180 20.32 -1.93 -22.92
CA VAL A 180 21.09 -1.61 -21.73
C VAL A 180 22.42 -2.36 -21.72
N LEU A 181 22.42 -3.67 -22.04
CA LEU A 181 23.64 -4.47 -22.11
C LEU A 181 24.66 -3.90 -23.12
N GLN A 182 24.20 -3.39 -24.27
CA GLN A 182 25.07 -2.75 -25.27
C GLN A 182 25.73 -1.46 -24.77
N MET A 183 25.11 -0.78 -23.80
CA MET A 183 25.58 0.48 -23.23
C MET A 183 26.31 0.29 -21.88
N SER A 184 26.44 -0.95 -21.42
CA SER A 184 27.04 -1.31 -20.14
C SER A 184 28.24 -2.22 -20.33
N HIS A 185 29.09 -2.31 -19.30
CA HIS A 185 30.19 -3.28 -19.25
C HIS A 185 30.21 -3.98 -17.90
N GLU A 186 30.67 -5.23 -17.89
CA GLU A 186 30.86 -6.02 -16.67
C GLU A 186 31.92 -5.34 -15.78
N ALA A 187 31.54 -4.93 -14.55
CA ALA A 187 32.49 -4.43 -13.55
C ALA A 187 33.26 -5.59 -12.87
N VAL A 188 32.55 -6.68 -12.63
CA VAL A 188 33.04 -7.99 -12.20
C VAL A 188 32.44 -9.06 -13.12
N HIS A 189 32.98 -10.28 -13.08
CA HIS A 189 32.50 -11.36 -13.93
C HIS A 189 31.00 -11.62 -13.72
N ASP A 190 30.24 -11.74 -14.80
CA ASP A 190 28.81 -12.02 -14.73
C ASP A 190 28.56 -13.47 -14.28
N ASN A 191 28.10 -13.62 -13.02
CA ASN A 191 27.79 -14.91 -12.39
C ASN A 191 26.60 -15.64 -13.04
N PHE A 192 25.82 -14.96 -13.87
CA PHE A 192 24.68 -15.52 -14.60
C PHE A 192 25.05 -15.83 -16.06
N LYS A 193 26.25 -15.48 -16.51
CA LYS A 193 26.69 -15.77 -17.88
C LYS A 193 26.82 -17.27 -18.11
N GLY A 194 26.37 -17.74 -19.26
CA GLY A 194 26.44 -19.16 -19.64
C GLY A 194 25.28 -20.03 -19.15
N TYR A 195 24.49 -19.59 -18.16
CA TYR A 195 23.30 -20.34 -17.72
C TYR A 195 22.11 -20.17 -18.68
N GLY A 196 21.30 -21.23 -18.81
CA GLY A 196 20.07 -21.18 -19.59
C GLY A 196 19.05 -20.20 -18.99
N ARG A 197 18.06 -19.76 -19.79
CA ARG A 197 17.02 -18.82 -19.30
C ARG A 197 16.28 -19.36 -18.07
N LYS A 198 15.91 -20.64 -18.09
CA LYS A 198 15.16 -21.27 -16.99
C LYS A 198 15.93 -21.29 -15.67
N GLU A 199 17.25 -21.35 -15.74
CA GLU A 199 18.14 -21.43 -14.57
C GLU A 199 18.35 -20.05 -13.92
N ARG A 200 18.03 -18.98 -14.64
CA ARG A 200 18.23 -17.58 -14.22
C ARG A 200 16.95 -16.83 -13.87
N LEU A 201 15.83 -17.53 -13.82
CA LEU A 201 14.55 -16.90 -13.50
C LEU A 201 14.55 -16.42 -12.04
N LEU A 202 14.10 -15.19 -11.81
CA LEU A 202 14.01 -14.58 -10.48
C LEU A 202 13.06 -15.30 -9.51
N ARG A 203 12.14 -16.12 -10.03
CA ARG A 203 11.27 -17.01 -9.24
C ARG A 203 12.04 -18.17 -8.58
N ASN A 204 13.26 -18.47 -9.01
CA ASN A 204 14.09 -19.50 -8.41
C ASN A 204 14.76 -18.96 -7.12
N PRO A 205 14.51 -19.56 -5.94
CA PRO A 205 15.13 -19.12 -4.70
C PRO A 205 16.66 -19.08 -4.74
N ARG A 206 17.30 -20.02 -5.45
CA ARG A 206 18.78 -20.04 -5.57
C ARG A 206 19.31 -18.83 -6.34
N VAL A 207 18.57 -18.36 -7.34
CA VAL A 207 18.92 -17.15 -8.09
C VAL A 207 18.78 -15.92 -7.21
N LYS A 208 17.68 -15.82 -6.44
CA LYS A 208 17.49 -14.72 -5.49
C LYS A 208 18.62 -14.63 -4.47
N GLU A 209 19.01 -15.75 -3.86
CA GLU A 209 20.14 -15.76 -2.92
C GLU A 209 21.46 -15.36 -3.61
N SER A 210 21.70 -15.83 -4.83
CA SER A 210 22.89 -15.42 -5.61
C SER A 210 22.90 -13.91 -5.88
N ILE A 211 21.75 -13.32 -6.22
CA ILE A 211 21.61 -11.86 -6.40
C ILE A 211 21.90 -11.13 -5.09
N LYS A 212 21.37 -11.59 -3.96
CA LYS A 212 21.63 -11.00 -2.63
C LYS A 212 23.13 -10.99 -2.28
N GLU A 213 23.84 -12.07 -2.58
CA GLU A 213 25.30 -12.15 -2.38
C GLU A 213 26.05 -11.09 -3.22
N ILE A 214 25.65 -10.94 -4.49
CA ILE A 214 26.32 -10.06 -5.46
C ILE A 214 25.93 -8.58 -5.28
N ALA A 215 24.78 -8.28 -4.68
CA ALA A 215 24.23 -6.93 -4.54
C ALA A 215 25.18 -5.92 -3.88
N GLN A 216 26.16 -6.39 -3.11
CA GLN A 216 27.18 -5.58 -2.44
C GLN A 216 28.27 -5.03 -3.36
N LEU A 217 28.42 -5.56 -4.58
CA LEU A 217 29.56 -5.27 -5.45
C LEU A 217 29.43 -3.95 -6.25
N ASP A 218 28.49 -3.07 -5.88
CA ASP A 218 28.19 -1.80 -6.55
C ASP A 218 28.05 -1.94 -8.07
N GLY A 219 26.83 -2.24 -8.53
CA GLY A 219 26.50 -2.42 -9.93
C GLY A 219 25.00 -2.46 -10.17
N ALA A 220 24.61 -2.90 -11.36
CA ALA A 220 23.21 -3.05 -11.72
C ALA A 220 22.90 -4.47 -12.20
N PHE A 221 21.79 -5.03 -11.73
CA PHE A 221 21.20 -6.24 -12.28
C PHE A 221 20.29 -5.86 -13.45
N ILE A 222 20.58 -6.43 -14.63
CA ILE A 222 19.77 -6.22 -15.82
C ILE A 222 18.80 -7.39 -15.97
N ILE A 223 17.51 -7.10 -15.84
CA ILE A 223 16.41 -8.06 -15.84
C ILE A 223 15.61 -7.89 -17.13
N SER A 224 15.38 -9.00 -17.85
CA SER A 224 14.50 -9.02 -19.00
C SER A 224 13.04 -8.78 -18.61
N ALA A 225 12.21 -8.34 -19.54
CA ALA A 225 10.78 -8.20 -19.28
C ALA A 225 10.10 -9.58 -19.05
N ASP A 226 10.57 -10.61 -19.77
CA ASP A 226 10.10 -12.00 -19.70
C ASP A 226 10.75 -12.83 -18.59
#